data_AF-A0A937LCQ2-F1
#
_entry.id   AF-A0A937LCQ2-F1
#
_cell.length_a   1.000
_cell.length_b   1.000
_cell.length_c   1.000
_cell.angle_alpha   90.00
_cell.angle_beta   90.00
_cell.angle_gamma   90.00
#
_symmetry.space_group_name_H-M   'P 1'
#
loop_
_entity.id
_entity.type
_entity.pdbx_description
1 polymer ?
#
loop_
_entity_poly.entity_id
_entity_poly.type
_entity_poly.pdbx_seq_one_letter_code
_entity_poly.pdbx_strand_id
1 'polypeptide(L)'
;MAFLQTLQSSLLRYNSPVTSNRDEYFSCARDLVLAQFQLADQELTQRLWQDVADRNLDVDRIIHLMYRCRFHDDNEALKEADDAFIAHGRQHISQVSDMTVGVFEHC
;
A
#
# COMPACT_ATOMS: atom_id res chain seq x y z
N MET A 1 -23.83 21.95 17.22
CA MET A 1 -23.56 20.49 17.30
C MET A 1 -23.27 19.96 15.90
N ALA A 2 -22.03 20.12 15.40
CA ALA A 2 -21.64 19.70 14.06
C ALA A 2 -20.20 19.12 14.09
N PHE A 3 -20.00 18.10 14.92
CA PHE A 3 -18.67 17.50 15.17
C PHE A 3 -18.49 16.12 14.51
N LEU A 4 -19.52 15.61 13.82
CA LEU A 4 -19.51 14.26 13.24
C LEU A 4 -19.40 14.20 11.71
N GLN A 5 -19.29 15.34 11.03
CA GLN A 5 -19.18 15.36 9.56
C GLN A 5 -17.74 15.45 9.04
N THR A 6 -16.78 15.83 9.90
CA THR A 6 -15.37 16.02 9.50
C THR A 6 -14.51 14.75 9.58
N LEU A 7 -14.97 13.69 10.25
CA LEU A 7 -14.22 12.43 10.37
C LEU A 7 -14.55 11.41 9.26
N GLN A 8 -15.68 11.55 8.55
CA GLN A 8 -16.06 10.59 7.51
C GLN A 8 -15.43 10.85 6.14
N SER A 9 -14.93 12.06 5.86
CA SER A 9 -14.37 12.40 4.54
C SER A 9 -12.88 12.12 4.38
N SER A 10 -12.19 11.67 5.44
CA SER A 10 -10.77 11.28 5.36
C SER A 10 -10.56 9.77 5.19
N LEU A 11 -11.64 8.99 5.12
CA LEU A 11 -11.55 7.57 4.79
C LEU A 11 -11.37 7.43 3.27
N LEU A 12 -10.18 6.96 2.90
CA LEU A 12 -9.77 6.53 1.55
C LEU A 12 -9.62 7.66 0.52
N ARG A 13 -8.86 8.70 0.87
CA ARG A 13 -8.27 9.55 -0.17
C ARG A 13 -7.09 8.80 -0.77
N TYR A 14 -7.34 8.09 -1.88
CA TYR A 14 -6.30 7.60 -2.78
C TYR A 14 -5.49 8.80 -3.29
N ASN A 15 -4.39 9.13 -2.61
CA ASN A 15 -3.42 10.07 -3.13
C ASN A 15 -2.57 9.32 -4.15
N SER A 16 -2.90 9.51 -5.43
CA SER A 16 -2.16 8.95 -6.56
C SER A 16 -0.66 9.27 -6.41
N PRO A 17 0.22 8.26 -6.21
CA PRO A 17 1.62 8.47 -5.81
C PRO A 17 2.52 8.64 -7.05
N VAL A 18 2.06 9.31 -8.10
CA VAL A 18 2.79 9.37 -9.38
C VAL A 18 4.16 10.07 -9.24
N THR A 19 4.39 10.80 -8.15
CA THR A 19 5.71 11.37 -7.79
C THR A 19 6.06 11.19 -6.31
N SER A 20 5.45 10.23 -5.60
CA SER A 20 5.92 9.88 -4.26
C SER A 20 7.26 9.16 -4.42
N ASN A 21 8.23 9.50 -3.56
CA ASN A 21 9.61 9.08 -3.64
C ASN A 21 9.70 7.55 -3.64
N ARG A 22 9.80 6.92 -4.82
CA ARG A 22 9.80 5.44 -4.98
C ARG A 22 10.86 4.79 -4.10
N ASP A 23 11.97 5.47 -3.94
CA ASP A 23 13.10 5.05 -3.12
C ASP A 23 12.70 4.82 -1.65
N GLU A 24 11.76 5.60 -1.10
CA GLU A 24 11.29 5.42 0.28
C GLU A 24 10.49 4.12 0.43
N TYR A 25 9.63 3.80 -0.55
CA TYR A 25 8.91 2.54 -0.58
C TYR A 25 9.85 1.34 -0.72
N PHE A 26 10.86 1.47 -1.58
CA PHE A 26 11.83 0.40 -1.84
C PHE A 26 12.71 0.14 -0.63
N SER A 27 13.22 1.19 0.02
CA SER A 27 13.97 1.05 1.27
C SER A 27 13.12 0.40 2.36
N CYS A 28 11.89 0.88 2.56
CA CYS A 28 11.05 0.37 3.62
C CYS A 28 10.62 -1.09 3.39
N ALA A 29 10.29 -1.46 2.15
CA ALA A 29 10.01 -2.85 1.80
C ALA A 29 11.21 -3.77 2.04
N ARG A 30 12.43 -3.33 1.69
CA ARG A 30 13.67 -4.09 1.97
C ARG A 30 13.89 -4.30 3.45
N ASP A 31 13.80 -3.23 4.24
CA ASP A 31 14.03 -3.28 5.67
C ASP A 31 13.01 -4.20 6.36
N LEU A 32 11.74 -4.15 5.94
CA LEU A 32 10.68 -5.05 6.42
C LEU A 32 10.91 -6.50 6.01
N VAL A 33 11.32 -6.78 4.78
CA VAL A 33 11.66 -8.13 4.30
C VAL A 33 12.82 -8.71 5.11
N LEU A 34 13.85 -7.91 5.36
CA LEU A 34 15.00 -8.31 6.16
C LEU A 34 14.58 -8.59 7.61
N ALA A 35 13.87 -7.66 8.25
CA ALA A 35 13.43 -7.82 9.62
C ALA A 35 12.48 -9.02 9.80
N GLN A 36 11.49 -9.16 8.93
CA GLN A 36 10.44 -10.17 9.07
C GLN A 36 10.84 -11.55 8.55
N PHE A 37 11.51 -11.64 7.39
CA PHE A 37 11.81 -12.93 6.77
C PHE A 37 13.20 -13.47 7.09
N GLN A 38 14.22 -12.60 7.22
CA GLN A 38 15.59 -13.04 7.47
C GLN A 38 15.90 -13.10 8.97
N LEU A 39 15.55 -12.04 9.70
CA LEU A 39 15.85 -11.93 11.13
C LEU A 39 14.76 -12.51 12.04
N ALA A 40 13.53 -12.62 11.52
CA ALA A 40 12.33 -12.94 12.32
C ALA A 40 12.21 -12.06 13.58
N ASP A 41 12.66 -10.80 13.49
CA ASP A 41 12.66 -9.84 14.59
C ASP A 41 11.32 -9.12 14.64
N GLN A 42 10.48 -9.54 15.57
CA GLN A 42 9.13 -9.03 15.72
C GLN A 42 9.09 -7.58 16.21
N GLU A 43 10.00 -7.18 17.11
CA GLU A 43 10.03 -5.80 17.62
C GLU A 43 10.47 -4.83 16.53
N LEU A 44 11.52 -5.20 15.78
CA LEU A 44 11.99 -4.40 14.65
C LEU A 44 10.92 -4.30 13.56
N THR A 45 10.28 -5.42 13.22
CA THR A 45 9.19 -5.44 12.23
C THR A 45 8.06 -4.51 12.65
N GLN A 46 7.65 -4.55 13.93
CA GLN A 46 6.58 -3.68 14.43
C GLN A 46 6.97 -2.20 14.39
N ARG A 47 8.22 -1.88 14.75
CA ARG A 47 8.73 -0.50 14.67
C ARG A 47 8.77 0.01 13.23
N LEU A 48 9.22 -0.80 12.28
CA LEU A 48 9.24 -0.44 10.87
C LEU A 48 7.82 -0.21 10.33
N TRP A 49 6.84 -1.01 10.73
CA TRP A 49 5.44 -0.77 10.38
C TRP A 49 4.88 0.52 11.02
N GLN A 50 5.32 0.88 12.22
CA GLN A 50 4.98 2.18 12.80
C GLN A 50 5.59 3.33 11.98
N ASP A 51 6.86 3.19 11.55
CA ASP A 51 7.52 4.20 10.71
C ASP A 51 6.79 4.37 9.35
N VAL A 52 6.27 3.27 8.77
CA VAL A 52 5.41 3.30 7.56
C VAL A 52 4.17 4.16 7.79
N ALA A 53 3.49 3.94 8.92
CA ALA A 53 2.28 4.69 9.28
C ALA A 53 2.58 6.17 9.56
N ASP A 54 3.66 6.45 10.29
CA ASP A 54 4.09 7.81 10.64
C ASP A 54 4.47 8.63 9.40
N ARG A 55 5.04 7.98 8.39
CA ARG A 55 5.36 8.58 7.07
C ARG A 55 4.17 8.62 6.11
N ASN A 56 3.01 8.08 6.51
CA ASN A 56 1.81 7.98 5.70
C ASN A 56 2.07 7.30 4.34
N LEU A 57 2.90 6.25 4.35
CA LEU A 57 3.16 5.42 3.18
C LEU A 57 2.01 4.45 2.94
N ASP A 58 1.78 4.11 1.68
CA ASP A 58 0.75 3.13 1.28
C ASP A 58 1.15 1.72 1.72
N VAL A 59 0.43 1.19 2.71
CA VAL A 59 0.61 -0.15 3.28
C VAL A 59 0.39 -1.23 2.22
N ASP A 60 -0.62 -1.11 1.36
CA ASP A 60 -0.95 -2.11 0.35
C ASP A 60 0.17 -2.20 -0.69
N ARG A 61 0.74 -1.04 -1.06
CA ARG A 61 1.89 -0.97 -1.96
C ARG A 61 3.12 -1.64 -1.34
N ILE A 62 3.40 -1.40 -0.05
CA ILE A 62 4.52 -2.04 0.65
C ILE A 62 4.32 -3.56 0.73
N ILE A 63 3.13 -4.02 1.15
CA ILE A 63 2.80 -5.46 1.18
C ILE A 63 2.96 -6.07 -0.21
N HIS A 64 2.50 -5.38 -1.26
CA HIS A 64 2.69 -5.86 -2.63
C HIS A 64 4.17 -6.03 -2.95
N LEU A 65 5.01 -5.05 -2.64
CA LEU A 65 6.46 -5.13 -2.86
C LEU A 65 7.07 -6.30 -2.09
N MET A 66 6.75 -6.47 -0.80
CA MET A 66 7.30 -7.53 0.06
C MET A 66 7.01 -8.95 -0.45
N TYR A 67 5.83 -9.19 -1.02
CA TYR A 67 5.39 -10.54 -1.38
C TYR A 67 5.39 -10.82 -2.89
N ARG A 68 5.38 -9.80 -3.75
CA ARG A 68 5.31 -9.96 -5.21
C ARG A 68 6.63 -9.63 -5.91
N CYS A 69 7.54 -8.94 -5.23
CA CYS A 69 8.89 -8.75 -5.76
C CYS A 69 9.66 -10.08 -5.74
N ARG A 70 10.34 -10.40 -6.85
CA ARG A 70 11.17 -11.61 -6.96
C ARG A 70 12.48 -11.49 -6.17
N PHE A 71 13.10 -10.31 -6.20
CA PHE A 71 14.38 -10.04 -5.56
C PHE A 71 14.38 -8.62 -4.99
N HIS A 72 14.42 -8.51 -3.67
CA HIS A 72 14.41 -7.23 -2.99
C HIS A 72 15.73 -6.47 -3.13
N ASP A 73 16.85 -7.16 -3.38
CA ASP A 73 18.17 -6.52 -3.59
C ASP A 73 18.31 -5.87 -4.97
N ASP A 74 17.45 -6.24 -5.94
CA ASP A 74 17.47 -5.68 -7.29
C ASP A 74 16.47 -4.53 -7.43
N ASN A 75 17.00 -3.34 -7.74
CA ASN A 75 16.18 -2.14 -7.97
C ASN A 75 15.23 -2.31 -9.17
N GLU A 76 15.64 -3.01 -10.23
CA GLU A 76 14.78 -3.20 -11.40
C GLU A 76 13.62 -4.16 -11.10
N ALA A 77 13.87 -5.21 -10.31
CA ALA A 77 12.82 -6.13 -9.87
C ALA A 77 11.78 -5.45 -8.94
N LEU A 78 12.22 -4.55 -8.05
CA LEU A 78 11.32 -3.74 -7.22
C LEU A 78 10.50 -2.77 -8.08
N LYS A 79 11.14 -2.14 -9.06
CA LYS A 79 10.46 -1.22 -9.99
C LYS A 79 9.42 -1.93 -10.85
N GLU A 80 9.73 -3.12 -11.36
CA GLU A 80 8.78 -3.94 -12.13
C GLU A 80 7.54 -4.30 -11.29
N ALA A 81 7.75 -4.73 -10.04
CA ALA A 81 6.65 -5.03 -9.12
C ALA A 81 5.82 -3.80 -8.79
N ASP A 82 6.47 -2.65 -8.59
CA ASP A 82 5.80 -1.37 -8.34
C ASP A 82 4.96 -0.90 -9.53
N ASP A 83 5.53 -0.96 -10.73
CA ASP A 83 4.85 -0.59 -11.97
C ASP A 83 3.64 -1.50 -12.21
N ALA A 84 3.75 -2.81 -11.90
CA ALA A 84 2.64 -3.75 -11.94
C ALA A 84 1.53 -3.38 -10.93
N PHE A 85 1.87 -3.00 -9.70
CA PHE A 85 0.91 -2.53 -8.70
C PHE A 85 0.15 -1.29 -9.18
N ILE A 86 0.87 -0.28 -9.69
CA ILE A 86 0.26 0.95 -10.20
C ILE A 86 -0.66 0.67 -11.40
N ALA A 87 -0.25 -0.24 -12.29
CA ALA A 87 -1.08 -0.67 -13.42
C ALA A 87 -2.37 -1.35 -12.96
N HIS A 88 -2.29 -2.24 -11.96
CA HIS A 88 -3.46 -2.91 -11.37
C HIS A 88 -4.38 -1.94 -10.61
N GLY A 89 -3.85 -0.98 -9.85
CA GLY A 89 -4.63 0.04 -9.16
C GLY A 89 -5.47 0.90 -10.12
N ARG A 90 -4.93 1.23 -11.29
CA ARG A 90 -5.66 1.95 -12.36
C ARG A 90 -6.82 1.13 -12.92
N GLN A 91 -6.66 -0.19 -13.03
CA GLN A 91 -7.72 -1.09 -13.50
C GLN A 91 -8.85 -1.24 -12.47
N HIS A 92 -8.52 -1.34 -11.18
CA HIS A 92 -9.51 -1.49 -10.12
C HIS A 92 -10.42 -0.24 -9.97
N ILE A 93 -9.85 0.97 -10.10
CA ILE A 93 -10.64 2.23 -10.11
C ILE A 93 -11.60 2.27 -11.31
N SER A 94 -11.18 1.75 -12.46
CA SER A 94 -12.01 1.69 -13.67
C SER A 94 -13.16 0.69 -13.55
N GLN A 95 -12.97 -0.42 -12.82
CA GLN A 95 -14.01 -1.44 -12.57
C GLN A 95 -15.01 -1.05 -11.48
N VAL A 96 -14.59 -0.34 -10.42
CA VAL A 96 -15.51 0.15 -9.37
C VAL A 96 -16.49 1.19 -9.93
N SER A 97 -16.10 1.92 -10.98
CA SER A 97 -17.01 2.84 -11.69
C SER A 97 -18.13 2.14 -12.47
N ASP A 98 -17.98 0.85 -12.79
CA ASP A 98 -18.94 0.08 -13.61
C ASP A 98 -19.81 -0.87 -12.77
N MET A 99 -19.46 -1.08 -11.49
CA MET A 99 -20.26 -1.91 -10.59
C MET A 99 -21.45 -1.09 -10.06
N THR A 100 -22.55 -1.11 -10.80
CA THR A 100 -23.85 -0.62 -10.33
C THR A 100 -24.19 -1.37 -9.05
N VAL A 101 -24.23 -0.67 -7.92
CA VAL A 101 -24.59 -1.24 -6.61
C VAL A 101 -26.02 -1.74 -6.71
N GLY A 102 -26.18 -3.04 -6.99
CA GLY A 102 -27.46 -3.72 -6.90
C GLY A 102 -27.93 -3.68 -5.45
N VAL A 103 -29.04 -2.99 -5.20
CA VAL A 103 -29.76 -3.01 -3.93
C VAL A 103 -30.10 -4.47 -3.64
N PHE A 104 -29.45 -5.07 -2.64
CA PHE A 104 -29.83 -6.38 -2.14
C PHE A 104 -31.15 -6.22 -1.36
N GLU A 105 -32.28 -6.42 -2.04
CA GLU A 105 -33.54 -6.73 -1.36
C GLU A 105 -33.45 -8.17 -0.83
N HIS A 106 -33.24 -8.31 0.48
CA HIS A 106 -33.44 -9.57 1.18
C HIS A 106 -34.95 -9.82 1.33
N CYS A 107 -35.46 -10.84 0.64
CA CYS A 107 -36.70 -11.54 0.98
C CYS A 107 -36.37 -12.78 1.81
#